data_AF-A0AAT9J011-F1
#
_entry.id   AF-A0AAT9J011-F1
#
_cell.length_a   1.000
_cell.length_b   1.000
_cell.length_c   1.000
_cell.angle_alpha   90.00
_cell.angle_beta   90.00
_cell.angle_gamma   90.00
#
_symmetry.space_group_name_H-M   'P 1'
#
loop_
_entity.id
_entity.type
_entity.pdbx_description
1 polymer ?
#
loop_
_entity_poly.entity_id
_entity_poly.type
_entity_poly.pdbx_seq_one_letter_code
_entity_poly.pdbx_strand_id
1 'polypeptide(L)'
;MTKWPAKPVKSETKTSSFLREYMPDIIDPTEDYSARFVIEAHPVHGRLVRLGETLDQILKAHDYPPQIANLLGEACVLAVLVGASLKFEGRLILQAQGDGVVRYVVADYDTKGGLRGFCRFDKDELAALVAANEGSFQSSGSAVPARQRYLHHDARSGRSR
;
A
#
# COMPACT_ATOMS: atom_id res chain seq x y z
N MET A 1 11.13 11.10 32.17
CA MET A 1 12.08 10.04 31.73
C MET A 1 11.59 8.71 32.26
N THR A 2 10.73 8.02 31.52
CA THR A 2 10.24 6.69 31.92
C THR A 2 10.69 5.69 30.86
N LYS A 3 11.46 4.73 31.35
CA LYS A 3 12.29 3.76 30.63
C LYS A 3 11.41 2.73 29.92
N TRP A 4 11.54 2.64 28.60
CA TRP A 4 10.92 1.62 27.75
C TRP A 4 11.58 0.26 27.98
N PRO A 5 10.86 -0.83 28.33
CA PRO A 5 11.47 -2.14 28.42
C PRO A 5 11.53 -2.79 27.03
N ALA A 6 12.72 -2.78 26.42
CA ALA A 6 13.02 -3.59 25.24
C ALA A 6 13.08 -5.06 25.64
N LYS A 7 12.04 -5.84 25.31
CA LYS A 7 12.15 -7.29 25.18
C LYS A 7 11.98 -7.65 23.69
N PRO A 8 12.86 -8.50 23.12
CA PRO A 8 12.78 -8.85 21.72
C PRO A 8 11.57 -9.74 21.49
N VAL A 9 10.65 -9.30 20.63
CA VAL A 9 9.51 -10.13 20.19
C VAL A 9 10.04 -11.12 19.18
N LYS A 10 10.15 -12.39 19.60
CA LYS A 10 10.47 -13.51 18.72
C LYS A 10 9.35 -13.67 17.68
N SER A 11 9.77 -13.76 16.43
CA SER A 11 8.97 -13.92 15.22
C SER A 11 8.23 -15.26 15.21
N GLU A 12 6.93 -15.24 15.49
CA GLU A 12 6.00 -16.28 15.05
C GLU A 12 4.57 -15.76 15.22
N THR A 13 3.88 -15.55 14.10
CA THR A 13 2.41 -15.63 13.94
C THR A 13 1.54 -15.00 15.05
N LYS A 14 1.91 -13.80 15.54
CA LYS A 14 1.24 -13.13 16.68
C LYS A 14 0.59 -11.79 16.37
N THR A 15 0.50 -11.41 15.11
CA THR A 15 -0.10 -10.11 14.74
C THR A 15 -1.62 -10.10 14.99
N SER A 16 -2.30 -11.24 14.83
CA SER A 16 -3.75 -11.36 15.06
C SER A 16 -4.14 -11.34 16.54
N SER A 17 -3.36 -11.96 17.42
CA SER A 17 -3.67 -12.04 18.85
C SER A 17 -3.43 -10.72 19.60
N PHE A 18 -2.39 -9.98 19.21
CA PHE A 18 -2.05 -8.69 19.84
C PHE A 18 -3.13 -7.61 19.58
N LEU A 19 -3.73 -7.61 18.38
CA LEU A 19 -4.81 -6.68 18.05
C LEU A 19 -6.13 -7.04 18.75
N ARG A 20 -6.41 -8.34 18.94
CA ARG A 20 -7.59 -8.80 19.71
C ARG A 20 -7.49 -8.48 21.21
N GLU A 21 -6.27 -8.49 21.77
CA GLU A 21 -6.03 -8.21 23.20
C GLU A 21 -6.25 -6.73 23.55
N TYR A 22 -5.99 -5.81 22.63
CA TYR A 22 -6.09 -4.36 22.86
C TYR A 22 -7.30 -3.67 22.21
N MET A 23 -7.97 -4.30 21.23
CA MET A 23 -9.16 -3.77 20.57
C MET A 23 -10.19 -4.89 20.31
N PRO A 24 -10.90 -5.36 21.36
CA PRO A 24 -11.70 -6.59 21.28
C PRO A 24 -12.95 -6.50 20.39
N ASP A 25 -13.44 -5.28 20.08
CA ASP A 25 -14.73 -5.08 19.41
C ASP A 25 -14.68 -4.29 18.07
N ILE A 26 -13.49 -3.98 17.52
CA ILE A 26 -13.40 -2.94 16.47
C ILE A 26 -13.18 -3.47 15.04
N ILE A 27 -12.67 -4.69 14.84
CA ILE A 27 -12.33 -5.15 13.47
C ILE A 27 -12.51 -6.66 13.33
N ASP A 28 -13.57 -7.09 12.66
CA ASP A 28 -13.55 -8.40 12.00
C ASP A 28 -12.45 -8.36 10.92
N PRO A 29 -11.47 -9.30 10.91
CA PRO A 29 -10.51 -9.37 9.82
C PRO A 29 -11.15 -9.47 8.42
N THR A 30 -12.42 -9.83 8.27
CA THR A 30 -13.04 -9.83 6.93
C THR A 30 -13.63 -8.48 6.53
N GLU A 31 -13.77 -7.53 7.45
CA GLU A 31 -14.41 -6.24 7.18
C GLU A 31 -13.49 -5.22 6.52
N ASP A 32 -14.08 -4.46 5.59
CA ASP A 32 -13.45 -3.33 4.92
C ASP A 32 -13.63 -2.06 5.76
N TYR A 33 -12.54 -1.31 6.01
CA TYR A 33 -12.65 -0.02 6.70
C TYR A 33 -11.56 0.98 6.32
N SER A 34 -11.86 2.27 6.52
CA SER A 34 -10.94 3.39 6.35
C SER A 34 -11.07 4.36 7.52
N ALA A 35 -10.07 4.39 8.40
CA ALA A 35 -10.05 5.19 9.61
C ALA A 35 -9.00 6.31 9.53
N ARG A 36 -9.31 7.48 10.08
CA ARG A 36 -8.34 8.56 10.30
C ARG A 36 -7.81 8.47 11.72
N PHE A 37 -6.51 8.72 11.90
CA PHE A 37 -5.90 8.90 13.21
C PHE A 37 -5.02 10.16 13.24
N VAL A 38 -4.71 10.63 14.45
CA VAL A 38 -3.81 11.76 14.70
C VAL A 38 -2.83 11.34 15.78
N ILE A 39 -1.58 11.77 15.66
CA ILE A 39 -0.57 11.55 16.70
C ILE A 39 -0.53 12.81 17.56
N GLU A 40 -1.08 12.79 18.78
CA GLU A 40 -1.30 14.01 19.58
C GLU A 40 -0.04 14.87 19.78
N ALA A 41 1.13 14.24 19.93
CA ALA A 41 2.41 14.93 20.16
C ALA A 41 3.04 15.52 18.88
N HIS A 42 2.49 15.27 17.69
CA HIS A 42 3.06 15.70 16.42
C HIS A 42 1.99 16.20 15.45
N PRO A 43 2.29 17.17 14.57
CA PRO A 43 1.35 17.62 13.54
C PRO A 43 1.27 16.61 12.38
N VAL A 44 0.94 15.36 12.68
CA VAL A 44 0.86 14.24 11.74
C VAL A 44 -0.55 13.67 11.76
N HIS A 45 -1.21 13.74 10.60
CA HIS A 45 -2.48 13.08 10.34
C HIS A 45 -2.23 11.82 9.53
N GLY A 46 -2.75 10.70 10.01
CA GLY A 46 -2.62 9.42 9.34
C GLY A 46 -3.97 8.82 8.96
N ARG A 47 -3.90 7.80 8.10
CA ARG A 47 -5.04 6.97 7.75
C ARG A 47 -4.65 5.50 7.75
N LEU A 48 -5.59 4.65 8.13
CA LEU A 48 -5.49 3.21 8.05
C LEU A 48 -6.61 2.69 7.15
N VAL A 49 -6.26 1.84 6.20
CA VAL A 49 -7.21 1.17 5.32
C VAL A 49 -6.99 -0.33 5.41
N ARG A 50 -8.08 -1.08 5.52
CA ARG A 50 -8.13 -2.52 5.34
C ARG A 50 -9.16 -2.82 4.26
N LEU A 51 -8.80 -3.69 3.33
CA LEU A 51 -9.71 -4.28 2.36
C LEU A 51 -9.60 -5.81 2.51
N GLY A 52 -10.71 -6.44 2.89
CA GLY A 52 -10.95 -7.88 2.90
C GLY A 52 -11.73 -8.29 1.66
N GLU A 53 -13.01 -8.62 1.83
CA GLU A 53 -13.80 -9.28 0.78
C GLU A 53 -13.91 -8.46 -0.51
N THR A 54 -14.04 -7.12 -0.43
CA THR A 54 -14.12 -6.28 -1.62
C THR A 54 -12.88 -6.43 -2.51
N LEU A 55 -11.68 -6.45 -1.92
CA LEU A 55 -10.46 -6.62 -2.69
C LEU A 55 -10.35 -8.05 -3.23
N ASP A 56 -10.69 -9.05 -2.45
CA ASP A 56 -10.71 -10.45 -2.89
C ASP A 56 -11.61 -10.65 -4.11
N GLN A 57 -12.79 -10.03 -4.13
CA GLN A 57 -13.72 -10.10 -5.25
C GLN A 57 -13.14 -9.45 -6.51
N ILE A 58 -12.48 -8.29 -6.38
CA ILE A 58 -11.80 -7.60 -7.49
C ILE A 58 -10.69 -8.48 -8.07
N LEU A 59 -9.87 -9.10 -7.22
CA LEU A 59 -8.73 -9.91 -7.66
C LEU A 59 -9.16 -11.26 -8.27
N LYS A 60 -10.27 -11.86 -7.81
CA LYS A 60 -10.81 -13.12 -8.37
C LYS A 60 -11.47 -12.96 -9.73
N ALA A 61 -11.84 -11.73 -10.13
CA ALA A 61 -12.55 -11.49 -11.39
C ALA A 61 -11.71 -11.84 -12.63
N HIS A 62 -10.39 -11.73 -12.52
CA HIS A 62 -9.44 -12.10 -13.57
C HIS A 62 -8.31 -12.84 -12.87
N ASP A 63 -8.05 -14.10 -13.25
CA ASP A 63 -7.02 -14.98 -12.67
C ASP A 63 -5.61 -14.36 -12.82
N TYR A 64 -5.32 -13.38 -11.96
CA TYR A 64 -4.14 -12.55 -12.03
C TYR A 64 -2.96 -13.30 -11.40
N PRO A 65 -1.80 -13.34 -12.07
CA PRO A 65 -0.58 -13.80 -11.45
C PRO A 65 -0.28 -12.97 -10.19
N PRO A 66 0.37 -13.55 -9.16
CA PRO A 66 0.56 -12.89 -7.86
C PRO A 66 1.14 -11.47 -7.93
N GLN A 67 2.07 -11.23 -8.87
CA GLN A 67 2.72 -9.93 -9.06
C GLN A 67 1.74 -8.87 -9.55
N ILE A 68 0.81 -9.26 -10.44
CA ILE A 68 -0.23 -8.38 -10.98
C ILE A 68 -1.32 -8.14 -9.93
N ALA A 69 -1.71 -9.18 -9.19
CA ALA A 69 -2.67 -9.08 -8.11
C ALA A 69 -2.20 -8.12 -7.01
N ASN A 70 -0.91 -8.20 -6.62
CA ASN A 70 -0.32 -7.29 -5.64
C ASN A 70 -0.35 -5.83 -6.11
N LEU A 71 0.09 -5.58 -7.35
CA LEU A 71 0.06 -4.23 -7.92
C LEU A 71 -1.36 -3.65 -7.98
N LEU A 72 -2.33 -4.46 -8.41
CA LEU A 72 -3.72 -4.03 -8.45
C LEU A 72 -4.28 -3.76 -7.04
N GLY A 73 -3.93 -4.60 -6.06
CA GLY A 73 -4.29 -4.41 -4.66
C GLY A 73 -3.72 -3.11 -4.09
N GLU A 74 -2.45 -2.81 -4.36
CA GLU A 74 -1.84 -1.54 -3.97
C GLU A 74 -2.57 -0.34 -4.61
N ALA A 75 -2.90 -0.41 -5.90
CA ALA A 75 -3.65 0.63 -6.58
C ALA A 75 -5.04 0.86 -5.96
N CYS A 76 -5.77 -0.22 -5.63
CA CYS A 76 -7.05 -0.15 -4.93
C CYS A 76 -6.94 0.49 -3.54
N VAL A 77 -5.96 0.07 -2.73
CA VAL A 77 -5.72 0.64 -1.39
C VAL A 77 -5.34 2.12 -1.50
N LEU A 78 -4.51 2.50 -2.47
CA LEU A 78 -4.15 3.90 -2.73
C LEU A 78 -5.36 4.73 -3.14
N ALA A 79 -6.22 4.22 -4.03
CA ALA A 79 -7.44 4.91 -4.43
C ALA A 79 -8.36 5.18 -3.22
N VAL A 80 -8.52 4.20 -2.32
CA VAL A 80 -9.31 4.37 -1.08
C VAL A 80 -8.64 5.37 -0.12
N LEU A 81 -7.31 5.30 0.06
CA LEU A 81 -6.57 6.22 0.93
C LEU A 81 -6.71 7.67 0.45
N VAL A 82 -6.52 7.90 -0.85
CA VAL A 82 -6.64 9.24 -1.45
C VAL A 82 -8.10 9.69 -1.45
N GLY A 83 -9.01 8.85 -1.94
CA GLY A 83 -10.44 9.14 -2.03
C GLY A 83 -11.05 9.49 -0.67
N ALA A 84 -10.77 8.70 0.37
CA ALA A 84 -11.29 8.99 1.71
C ALA A 84 -10.63 10.20 2.39
N SER A 85 -9.55 10.76 1.82
CA SER A 85 -8.87 11.96 2.32
C SER A 85 -9.42 13.27 1.76
N LEU A 86 -10.11 13.21 0.61
CA LEU A 86 -10.64 14.38 -0.09
C LEU A 86 -12.08 14.68 0.33
N LYS A 87 -12.45 15.95 0.35
CA LYS A 87 -13.84 16.39 0.53
C LYS A 87 -14.47 16.59 -0.85
N PHE A 88 -15.14 15.56 -1.35
CA PHE A 88 -15.86 15.61 -2.62
C PHE A 88 -17.05 14.64 -2.59
N GLU A 89 -17.94 14.80 -3.56
CA GLU A 89 -18.99 13.83 -3.86
C GLU A 89 -18.79 13.33 -5.29
N GLY A 90 -18.80 12.02 -5.48
CA GLY A 90 -18.64 11.40 -6.79
C GLY A 90 -17.53 10.36 -6.80
N ARG A 91 -16.69 10.42 -7.84
CA ARG A 91 -15.78 9.33 -8.20
C ARG A 91 -14.35 9.81 -8.39
N LEU A 92 -13.40 9.07 -7.81
CA LEU A 92 -11.97 9.23 -8.02
C LEU A 92 -11.45 8.03 -8.82
N ILE A 93 -10.74 8.31 -9.91
CA ILE A 93 -10.08 7.30 -10.73
C ILE A 93 -8.57 7.49 -10.59
N LEU A 94 -7.90 6.49 -10.04
CA LEU A 94 -6.45 6.36 -10.04
C LEU A 94 -6.06 5.53 -11.27
N GLN A 95 -5.25 6.10 -12.16
CA GLN A 95 -4.74 5.41 -13.33
C GLN A 95 -3.23 5.62 -13.46
N ALA A 96 -2.53 4.54 -13.79
CA ALA A 96 -1.14 4.60 -14.23
C ALA A 96 -0.98 3.79 -15.52
N GLN A 97 -0.11 4.26 -16.41
CA GLN A 97 0.21 3.64 -17.69
C GLN A 97 1.72 3.52 -17.84
N GLY A 98 2.17 2.50 -18.58
CA GLY A 98 3.57 2.30 -18.86
C GLY A 98 3.80 1.40 -20.06
N ASP A 99 5.03 1.43 -20.57
CA ASP A 99 5.46 0.68 -21.76
C ASP A 99 6.03 -0.71 -21.41
N GLY A 100 6.02 -1.09 -20.12
CA GLY A 100 6.49 -2.41 -19.66
C GLY A 100 5.39 -3.48 -19.69
N VAL A 101 5.64 -4.58 -18.95
CA VAL A 101 4.72 -5.73 -18.81
C VAL A 101 3.30 -5.30 -18.46
N VAL A 102 3.17 -4.33 -17.53
CA VAL A 102 1.89 -3.73 -17.18
C VAL A 102 1.67 -2.51 -18.09
N ARG A 103 0.66 -2.60 -18.95
CA ARG A 103 0.30 -1.53 -19.88
C ARG A 103 -0.46 -0.41 -19.18
N TYR A 104 -1.41 -0.79 -18.34
CA TYR A 104 -2.07 0.15 -17.44
C TYR A 104 -2.77 -0.56 -16.28
N VAL A 105 -2.90 0.17 -15.17
CA VAL A 105 -3.67 -0.19 -13.99
C VAL A 105 -4.65 0.94 -13.68
N VAL A 106 -5.88 0.58 -13.33
CA VAL A 106 -6.94 1.51 -12.96
C VAL A 106 -7.59 1.03 -11.67
N ALA A 107 -7.79 1.94 -10.73
CA ALA A 107 -8.64 1.77 -9.56
C ALA A 107 -9.64 2.92 -9.48
N ASP A 108 -10.91 2.58 -9.29
CA ASP A 108 -12.04 3.49 -9.27
C ASP A 108 -12.69 3.44 -7.88
N TYR A 109 -12.67 4.55 -7.16
CA TYR A 109 -13.27 4.73 -5.84
C TYR A 109 -14.45 5.71 -5.94
N ASP A 110 -15.59 5.29 -5.40
CA ASP A 110 -16.82 6.08 -5.33
C ASP A 110 -17.10 6.47 -3.87
N THR A 111 -17.48 7.72 -3.62
CA THR A 111 -17.81 8.22 -2.28
C THR A 111 -19.00 7.51 -1.64
N LYS A 112 -19.78 6.74 -2.42
CA LYS A 112 -20.86 5.85 -1.94
C LYS A 112 -20.35 4.46 -1.52
N GLY A 113 -19.04 4.26 -1.43
CA GLY A 113 -18.42 3.00 -1.00
C GLY A 113 -18.12 2.01 -2.14
N GLY A 114 -18.25 2.44 -3.40
CA GLY A 114 -17.89 1.61 -4.55
C GLY A 114 -16.37 1.54 -4.72
N LEU A 115 -15.85 0.34 -4.99
CA LEU A 115 -14.45 0.14 -5.37
C LEU A 115 -14.38 -0.83 -6.55
N ARG A 116 -13.60 -0.48 -7.57
CA ARG A 116 -13.33 -1.36 -8.72
C ARG A 116 -11.86 -1.25 -9.11
N GLY A 117 -11.31 -2.32 -9.65
CA GLY A 117 -9.93 -2.37 -10.11
C GLY A 117 -9.81 -3.18 -11.40
N PHE A 118 -8.90 -2.76 -12.27
CA PHE A 118 -8.55 -3.49 -13.48
C PHE A 118 -7.09 -3.25 -13.84
N CYS A 119 -6.39 -4.32 -14.24
CA CYS A 119 -5.02 -4.25 -14.72
C CYS A 119 -4.91 -4.94 -16.09
N ARG A 120 -4.32 -4.25 -17.06
CA ARG A 120 -3.92 -4.82 -18.35
C ARG A 120 -2.43 -5.08 -18.36
N PHE A 121 -2.06 -6.32 -18.65
CA PHE A 121 -0.67 -6.75 -18.71
C PHE A 121 -0.46 -7.73 -19.87
N ASP A 122 0.79 -7.88 -20.27
CA ASP A 122 1.22 -8.88 -21.24
C ASP A 122 1.68 -10.16 -20.51
N LYS A 123 1.05 -11.30 -20.81
CA LYS A 123 1.31 -12.56 -20.12
C LYS A 123 2.68 -13.15 -20.49
N ASP A 124 3.08 -13.02 -21.75
CA ASP A 124 4.31 -13.62 -22.25
C ASP A 124 5.52 -12.81 -21.77
N GLU A 125 5.42 -11.48 -21.80
CA GLU A 125 6.44 -10.62 -21.21
C GLU A 125 6.55 -10.81 -19.69
N LEU A 126 5.43 -11.01 -18.99
CA LEU A 126 5.45 -11.33 -17.56
C LEU A 126 6.15 -12.66 -17.30
N ALA A 127 5.84 -13.70 -18.06
CA ALA A 127 6.47 -15.01 -17.91
C ALA A 127 7.99 -14.93 -18.16
N ALA A 128 8.40 -14.22 -19.22
CA ALA A 128 9.81 -13.98 -19.52
C ALA A 128 10.50 -13.18 -18.39
N LEU A 129 9.84 -12.14 -17.86
CA LEU A 129 10.36 -11.34 -16.75
C LEU A 129 10.50 -12.16 -15.46
N VAL A 130 9.53 -13.02 -15.15
CA VAL A 130 9.58 -13.89 -13.98
C VAL A 130 10.72 -14.90 -14.13
N ALA A 131 10.84 -15.57 -15.28
CA ALA A 131 11.94 -16.51 -15.55
C ALA A 131 13.32 -15.84 -15.48
N ALA A 132 13.45 -14.63 -16.02
CA ALA A 132 14.70 -13.86 -15.93
C ALA A 132 15.07 -13.44 -14.50
N ASN A 133 14.10 -13.41 -13.59
CA ASN A 133 14.26 -13.04 -12.18
C ASN A 133 14.18 -14.23 -11.22
N GLU A 134 14.17 -15.47 -11.72
CA GLU A 134 14.27 -16.66 -10.88
C GLU A 134 15.65 -16.67 -10.19
N GLY A 135 15.69 -16.17 -8.96
CA GLY A 135 16.90 -16.03 -8.13
C GLY A 135 17.14 -14.63 -7.57
N SER A 136 16.45 -13.59 -8.07
CA SER A 136 16.57 -12.21 -7.59
C SER A 136 15.42 -11.84 -6.64
N PHE A 137 15.57 -12.23 -5.37
CA PHE A 137 14.88 -11.67 -4.19
C PHE A 137 13.34 -11.64 -4.20
N GLN A 138 12.73 -12.63 -3.53
CA GLN A 138 11.33 -12.61 -3.10
C GLN A 138 11.22 -12.16 -1.63
N SER A 139 10.63 -10.98 -1.39
CA SER A 139 9.67 -10.72 -0.28
C SER A 139 9.37 -9.21 -0.19
N SER A 140 8.28 -8.76 -0.81
CA SER A 140 7.62 -7.51 -0.44
C SER A 140 6.82 -7.74 0.86
N GLY A 141 7.55 -7.91 1.96
CA GLY A 141 6.99 -8.14 3.29
C GLY A 141 7.93 -7.80 4.44
N SER A 142 9.16 -7.35 4.17
CA SER A 142 10.12 -6.94 5.17
C SER A 142 10.72 -5.60 4.77
N ALA A 143 10.52 -4.60 5.63
CA ALA A 143 11.21 -3.30 5.72
C ALA A 143 12.15 -2.97 4.53
N VAL A 144 11.73 -2.02 3.71
CA VAL A 144 12.63 -1.28 2.80
C VAL A 144 13.75 -0.68 3.67
N PRO A 145 15.02 -1.09 3.55
CA PRO A 145 16.09 -0.37 4.20
C PRO A 145 16.24 0.95 3.45
N ALA A 146 15.94 2.05 4.14
CA ALA A 146 16.12 3.41 3.66
C ALA A 146 17.55 3.60 3.15
N ARG A 147 17.74 3.52 1.83
CA ARG A 147 18.95 4.04 1.19
C ARG A 147 18.69 5.47 0.77
N GLN A 148 18.76 6.33 1.77
CA GLN A 148 18.82 7.77 1.59
C GLN A 148 20.11 8.13 0.85
N ARG A 149 20.02 8.33 -0.47
CA ARG A 149 20.97 9.19 -1.17
C ARG A 149 20.40 10.60 -1.18
N TYR A 150 20.66 11.32 -0.10
CA TYR A 150 20.60 12.78 -0.13
C TYR A 150 21.77 13.24 -1.03
N LEU A 151 21.46 13.70 -2.23
CA LEU A 151 22.42 14.52 -2.99
C LEU A 151 22.43 15.90 -2.33
N HIS A 152 23.50 16.18 -1.60
CA HIS A 152 23.80 17.52 -1.13
C HIS A 152 24.20 18.37 -2.34
N HIS A 153 23.28 19.19 -2.86
CA HIS A 153 23.66 20.32 -3.69
C HIS A 153 24.13 21.43 -2.75
N ASP A 154 25.45 21.51 -2.54
CA ASP A 154 26.09 22.63 -1.85
C ASP A 154 26.03 23.86 -2.76
N ALA A 155 25.16 24.80 -2.41
CA ALA A 155 25.12 26.13 -2.99
C ALA A 155 26.29 26.93 -2.41
N ARG A 156 27.39 27.02 -3.18
CA ARG A 156 28.48 27.97 -2.87
C ARG A 156 27.91 29.38 -2.84
N SER A 157 27.70 29.88 -1.63
CA SER A 157 27.53 31.29 -1.35
C SER A 157 28.91 31.96 -1.32
N GLY A 158 29.31 32.52 -2.46
CA GLY A 158 30.46 33.43 -2.55
C GLY A 158 29.99 34.88 -2.52
N ARG A 159 30.15 35.54 -1.37
CA ARG A 159 29.95 36.98 -1.20
C ARG A 159 31.25 37.73 -1.59
N SER A 160 31.07 38.91 -2.21
CA SER A 160 31.99 40.06 -2.30
C SER A 160 33.19 39.97 -3.26
N ARG A 161 33.15 40.80 -4.31
CA ARG A 161 33.77 42.14 -4.31
C ARG A 161 32.90 43.11 -5.09
#